data_AF-A0A914J3K7-F1
#
_entry.id   AF-A0A914J3K7-F1
#
_cell.length_a   1.000
_cell.length_b   1.000
_cell.length_c   1.000
_cell.angle_alpha   90.00
_cell.angle_beta   90.00
_cell.angle_gamma   90.00
#
_symmetry.space_group_name_H-M   'P 1'
#
loop_
_entity.id
_entity.type
_entity.pdbx_description
1 polymer ?
#
loop_
_entity_poly.entity_id
_entity_poly.type
_entity_poly.pdbx_seq_one_letter_code
_entity_poly.pdbx_strand_id
1 'polypeptide(L)'
;MPDENDNENDFTEIKPDWSLIDEISIPLLEQGIGTFDILQRTLPTIVLSKFDKIDDEWTESRVSKMFRIAQLQIRYILQSQQTLVKELEKERDKNRKITKTNHSFRKTMMQPQKSTRELFKCEECSKIFLHSFFLADHIQRKHRSSNISNMETDPPLNLTTTKLQPHSFPSASNWK
;
A
#
# COMPACT_ATOMS: atom_id res chain seq x y z
N MET A 1 45.16 49.33 9.41
CA MET A 1 45.24 48.00 8.77
C MET A 1 46.54 47.39 9.22
N PRO A 2 46.48 46.42 10.12
CA PRO A 2 46.01 45.01 9.96
C PRO A 2 44.84 44.70 10.91
N ASP A 3 44.20 43.54 11.02
CA ASP A 3 43.97 42.34 10.18
C ASP A 3 42.65 41.78 10.78
N GLU A 4 41.59 41.67 9.97
CA GLU A 4 41.05 40.37 9.54
C GLU A 4 40.75 39.35 10.66
N ASN A 5 39.54 39.49 11.21
CA ASN A 5 38.55 38.40 11.26
C ASN A 5 38.92 37.13 12.04
N ASP A 6 39.01 37.25 13.37
CA ASP A 6 38.85 36.13 14.29
C ASP A 6 37.37 35.72 14.36
N ASN A 7 36.86 35.15 13.27
CA ASN A 7 35.63 34.38 13.25
C ASN A 7 36.01 32.90 13.45
N GLU A 8 36.62 32.59 14.59
CA GLU A 8 36.99 31.22 14.95
C GLU A 8 35.80 30.58 15.67
N ASN A 9 34.94 29.94 14.86
CA ASN A 9 33.94 28.93 15.20
C ASN A 9 33.52 28.85 16.68
N ASP A 10 32.38 29.45 16.99
CA ASP A 10 31.50 29.09 18.11
C ASP A 10 30.99 27.65 17.93
N PHE A 11 31.88 26.67 18.06
CA PHE A 11 31.49 25.32 18.44
C PHE A 11 31.06 25.41 19.90
N THR A 12 29.80 25.84 20.11
CA THR A 12 29.14 25.80 21.41
C THR A 12 29.50 24.49 22.10
N GLU A 13 30.31 24.59 23.14
CA GLU A 13 30.79 23.45 23.89
C GLU A 13 29.59 22.87 24.63
N ILE A 14 28.99 21.80 24.07
CA ILE A 14 27.78 21.19 24.64
C ILE A 14 28.17 20.49 25.93
N LYS A 15 27.98 21.14 27.07
CA LYS A 15 28.22 20.56 28.39
C LYS A 15 27.11 19.60 28.81
N PRO A 16 27.41 18.59 29.62
CA PRO A 16 26.37 17.73 30.18
C PRO A 16 25.43 18.51 31.11
N ASP A 17 24.12 18.32 30.94
CA ASP A 17 23.08 18.77 31.86
C ASP A 17 23.00 17.75 33.01
N TRP A 18 23.80 17.99 34.04
CA TRP A 18 23.90 17.13 35.21
C TRP A 18 22.59 17.06 36.01
N SER A 19 21.79 18.13 36.03
CA SER A 19 20.47 18.14 36.69
C SER A 19 19.52 17.15 36.01
N LEU A 20 19.46 17.20 34.69
CA LEU A 20 18.64 16.27 33.91
C LEU A 20 19.13 14.82 34.07
N ILE A 21 20.44 14.60 34.10
CA ILE A 21 21.02 13.27 34.33
C ILE A 21 20.64 12.75 35.71
N ASP A 22 20.69 13.59 36.75
CA ASP A 22 20.40 13.20 38.13
C ASP A 22 18.92 12.85 38.35
N GLU A 23 18.00 13.53 37.67
CA GLU A 23 16.55 13.24 37.70
C GLU A 23 16.17 11.86 37.12
N ILE A 24 17.01 11.30 36.23
CA ILE A 24 16.72 10.03 35.57
C ILE A 24 16.84 8.87 36.55
N SER A 25 15.81 8.05 36.67
CA SER A 25 15.90 6.79 37.40
C SER A 25 16.26 5.64 36.46
N ILE A 26 17.49 5.12 36.57
CA ILE A 26 17.95 3.95 35.80
C ILE A 26 17.06 2.72 36.02
N PRO A 27 16.65 2.36 37.25
CA PRO A 27 15.77 1.21 37.47
C PRO A 27 14.42 1.34 36.76
N LEU A 28 13.84 2.54 36.71
CA LEU A 28 12.58 2.78 36.00
C LEU A 28 12.75 2.67 34.49
N LEU A 29 13.89 3.12 33.94
CA LEU A 29 14.22 2.94 32.53
C LEU A 29 14.41 1.46 32.18
N GLU A 30 15.06 0.69 33.04
CA GLU A 30 15.27 -0.75 32.84
C GLU A 30 13.98 -1.56 32.89
N GLN A 31 13.03 -1.14 33.74
CA GLN A 31 11.69 -1.74 33.84
C GLN A 31 10.76 -1.30 32.69
N GLY A 32 11.21 -0.40 31.80
CA GLY A 32 10.40 0.13 30.70
C GLY A 32 9.30 1.10 31.15
N ILE A 33 9.39 1.61 32.37
CA ILE A 33 8.45 2.58 32.96
C ILE A 33 8.91 4.03 32.68
N GLY A 34 10.21 4.23 32.46
CA GLY A 34 10.74 5.53 32.09
C GLY A 34 10.35 5.95 30.66
N THR A 35 9.88 7.19 30.53
CA THR A 35 9.37 7.74 29.26
C THR A 35 10.48 7.96 28.23
N PHE A 36 10.25 7.47 27.01
CA PHE A 36 11.10 7.67 25.84
C PHE A 36 11.50 9.14 25.63
N ASP A 37 10.60 10.07 25.94
CA ASP A 37 10.84 11.51 25.84
C ASP A 37 11.99 11.98 26.73
N ILE A 38 12.15 11.39 27.92
CA ILE A 38 13.26 11.72 28.84
C ILE A 38 14.58 11.22 28.24
N LEU A 39 14.59 10.00 27.70
CA LEU A 39 15.76 9.44 27.01
C LEU A 39 16.15 10.24 25.77
N GLN A 40 15.19 10.79 25.02
CA GLN A 40 15.48 11.65 23.87
C GLN A 40 16.05 13.00 24.28
N ARG A 41 15.52 13.59 25.35
CA ARG A 41 16.00 14.90 25.86
C ARG A 41 17.44 14.83 26.38
N THR A 42 17.85 13.68 26.90
CA THR A 42 19.21 13.46 27.44
C THR A 42 20.22 13.03 26.37
N LEU A 43 19.75 12.73 25.16
CA LEU A 43 20.61 12.19 24.10
C LEU A 43 21.67 13.19 23.62
N PRO A 44 21.36 14.48 23.37
CA PRO A 44 22.38 15.47 23.00
C PRO A 44 23.47 15.60 24.06
N THR A 45 23.04 15.60 25.33
CA THR A 45 23.89 15.68 26.53
C THR A 45 24.85 14.51 26.69
N ILE A 46 24.46 13.31 26.25
CA ILE A 46 25.28 12.11 26.41
C ILE A 46 26.18 11.88 25.19
N VAL A 47 25.68 12.21 23.99
CA VAL A 47 26.37 11.89 22.73
C VAL A 47 27.29 13.00 22.26
N LEU A 48 26.95 14.26 22.51
CA LEU A 48 27.67 15.42 21.95
C LEU A 48 28.60 16.08 22.95
N SER A 49 28.52 15.74 24.24
CA SER A 49 29.39 16.32 25.25
C SER A 49 30.83 15.88 25.10
N LYS A 50 31.73 16.86 24.97
CA LYS A 50 33.18 16.66 24.98
C LYS A 50 33.66 16.60 26.42
N PHE A 51 34.55 15.65 26.70
CA PHE A 51 35.13 15.47 28.01
C PHE A 51 36.34 16.39 28.16
N ASP A 52 36.15 17.57 28.76
CA ASP A 52 37.27 18.38 29.25
C ASP A 52 37.49 18.13 30.74
N LYS A 53 38.76 17.88 31.10
CA LYS A 53 39.21 17.47 32.46
C LYS A 53 38.97 18.54 33.56
N ILE A 54 38.24 19.61 33.26
CA ILE A 54 38.09 20.81 34.10
C ILE A 54 36.64 20.92 34.65
N ASP A 55 35.75 19.98 34.34
CA ASP A 55 34.38 20.01 34.89
C ASP A 55 34.36 19.48 36.33
N ASP A 56 34.31 20.39 37.31
CA ASP A 56 34.28 20.11 38.75
C ASP A 56 33.06 19.27 39.19
N GLU A 57 32.05 19.13 38.33
CA GLU A 57 30.82 18.37 38.58
C GLU A 57 30.90 16.89 38.20
N TRP A 58 32.04 16.46 37.66
CA TRP A 58 32.29 15.11 37.19
C TRP A 58 32.45 14.13 38.37
N THR A 59 31.43 13.32 38.64
CA THR A 59 31.50 12.21 39.60
C THR A 59 31.42 10.87 38.89
N GLU A 60 32.11 9.86 39.40
CA GLU A 60 32.10 8.49 38.86
C GLU A 60 30.65 7.96 38.69
N SER A 61 29.79 8.25 39.66
CA SER A 61 28.35 7.90 39.62
C SER A 61 27.63 8.50 38.41
N ARG A 62 27.82 9.80 38.15
CA ARG A 62 27.19 10.50 37.02
C ARG A 62 27.67 9.94 35.67
N VAL A 63 28.96 9.63 35.56
CA VAL A 63 29.56 9.04 34.36
C VAL A 63 29.01 7.64 34.12
N SER A 64 28.98 6.78 35.14
CA SER A 64 28.38 5.45 35.03
C SER A 64 26.91 5.52 34.62
N LYS A 65 26.18 6.52 35.12
CA LYS A 65 24.78 6.78 34.74
C LYS A 65 24.64 7.16 33.27
N MET A 66 25.49 8.06 32.76
CA MET A 66 25.52 8.43 31.34
C MET A 66 25.79 7.22 30.45
N PHE A 67 26.80 6.41 30.77
CA PHE A 67 27.09 5.19 30.02
C PHE A 67 25.93 4.20 30.06
N ARG A 68 25.26 4.07 31.21
CA ARG A 68 24.10 3.18 31.33
C ARG A 68 22.93 3.68 30.49
N ILE A 69 22.66 4.98 30.48
CA ILE A 69 21.62 5.58 29.63
C ILE A 69 21.96 5.36 28.15
N ALA A 70 23.21 5.58 27.74
CA ALA A 70 23.66 5.33 26.36
C ALA A 70 23.42 3.86 25.94
N GLN A 71 23.76 2.90 26.80
CA GLN A 71 23.51 1.47 26.56
C GLN A 71 22.02 1.17 26.40
N LEU A 72 21.16 1.80 27.22
CA LEU A 72 19.71 1.63 27.15
C LEU A 72 19.14 2.24 25.87
N GLN A 73 19.62 3.41 25.46
CA GLN A 73 19.25 4.06 24.20
C GLN A 73 19.61 3.19 22.99
N ILE A 74 20.85 2.67 22.93
CA ILE A 74 21.28 1.77 21.85
C ILE A 74 20.38 0.53 21.79
N ARG A 75 20.08 -0.08 22.93
CA ARG A 75 19.21 -1.27 23.00
C ARG A 75 17.80 -0.96 22.51
N TYR A 76 17.22 0.16 22.92
CA TYR A 76 15.91 0.60 22.49
C TYR A 76 15.87 0.80 20.97
N ILE A 77 16.87 1.50 20.41
CA ILE A 77 16.97 1.73 18.97
C ILE A 77 17.04 0.40 18.21
N LEU A 78 17.88 -0.54 18.65
CA LEU A 78 18.02 -1.85 18.01
C LEU A 78 16.71 -2.67 18.07
N GLN A 79 16.03 -2.69 19.22
CA GLN A 79 14.75 -3.40 19.38
C GLN A 79 13.64 -2.78 18.53
N SER A 80 13.58 -1.45 18.47
CA SER A 80 12.62 -0.70 17.65
C SER A 80 12.86 -0.98 16.16
N GLN A 81 14.11 -0.88 15.69
CA GLN A 81 14.49 -1.22 14.32
C GLN A 81 14.09 -2.66 13.96
N GLN A 82 14.37 -3.63 14.83
CA GLN A 82 14.01 -5.02 14.58
C GLN A 82 12.49 -5.23 14.48
N THR A 83 11.72 -4.54 15.31
CA THR A 83 10.25 -4.60 15.29
C THR A 83 9.70 -4.00 14.00
N LEU A 84 10.18 -2.82 13.61
CA LEU A 84 9.78 -2.14 12.37
C LEU A 84 10.11 -2.98 11.13
N VAL A 85 11.29 -3.60 11.07
CA VAL A 85 11.67 -4.48 9.96
C VAL A 85 10.71 -5.66 9.83
N LYS A 86 10.36 -6.33 10.94
CA LYS A 86 9.40 -7.44 10.93
C LYS A 86 8.02 -7.01 10.42
N GLU A 87 7.54 -5.83 10.82
CA GLU A 87 6.26 -5.31 10.36
C GLU A 87 6.28 -4.93 8.87
N LEU A 88 7.37 -4.31 8.40
CA LEU A 88 7.55 -4.00 6.98
C LEU A 88 7.58 -5.26 6.12
N GLU A 89 8.23 -6.32 6.56
CA GLU A 89 8.25 -7.60 5.84
C GLU A 89 6.84 -8.21 5.76
N LYS A 90 6.06 -8.16 6.84
CA LYS A 90 4.68 -8.62 6.88
C LYS A 90 3.79 -7.86 5.91
N GLU A 91 3.91 -6.53 5.87
CA GLU A 91 3.16 -5.70 4.92
C GLU A 91 3.61 -5.91 3.47
N ARG A 92 4.92 -6.03 3.23
CA ARG A 92 5.47 -6.38 1.91
C ARG A 92 4.90 -7.71 1.40
N ASP A 93 4.79 -8.70 2.27
CA ASP A 93 4.25 -10.02 1.95
C ASP A 93 2.75 -9.98 1.61
N LYS A 94 1.96 -9.21 2.38
CA LYS A 94 0.54 -8.95 2.05
C LYS A 94 0.42 -8.26 0.70
N ASN A 95 1.21 -7.22 0.46
CA ASN A 95 1.16 -6.47 -0.79
C ASN A 95 1.56 -7.35 -1.98
N ARG A 96 2.58 -8.22 -1.82
CA ARG A 96 2.95 -9.21 -2.83
C ARG A 96 1.79 -10.17 -3.16
N LYS A 97 1.04 -10.63 -2.15
CA LYS A 97 -0.14 -11.47 -2.36
C LYS A 97 -1.22 -10.72 -3.14
N ILE A 98 -1.54 -9.49 -2.73
CA ILE A 98 -2.55 -8.64 -3.39
C ILE A 98 -2.17 -8.36 -4.84
N THR A 99 -0.91 -8.02 -5.11
CA THR A 99 -0.44 -7.76 -6.49
C THR A 99 -0.57 -9.01 -7.36
N LYS A 100 -0.26 -10.20 -6.83
CA LYS A 100 -0.44 -11.47 -7.56
C LYS A 100 -1.92 -11.77 -7.84
N THR A 101 -2.80 -11.61 -6.87
CA THR A 101 -4.25 -11.83 -7.06
C THR A 101 -4.86 -10.81 -8.01
N ASN A 102 -4.43 -9.55 -7.95
CA ASN A 102 -4.87 -8.53 -8.88
C ASN A 102 -4.38 -8.80 -10.30
N HIS A 103 -3.14 -9.28 -10.46
CA HIS A 103 -2.62 -9.67 -11.76
C HIS A 103 -3.41 -10.84 -12.36
N SER A 104 -3.70 -11.89 -11.59
CA SER A 104 -4.52 -13.00 -12.06
C SER A 104 -5.95 -12.56 -12.41
N PHE A 105 -6.57 -11.73 -11.56
CA PHE A 105 -7.90 -11.18 -11.82
C PHE A 105 -7.94 -10.33 -13.08
N ARG A 106 -6.97 -9.42 -13.27
CA ARG A 106 -6.84 -8.63 -14.49
C ARG A 106 -6.63 -9.53 -15.70
N LYS A 107 -5.83 -10.59 -15.61
CA LYS A 107 -5.63 -11.56 -16.70
C LYS A 107 -6.94 -12.27 -17.07
N THR A 108 -7.74 -12.66 -16.09
CA THR A 108 -9.07 -13.26 -16.32
C THR A 108 -10.05 -12.25 -16.93
N MET A 109 -10.05 -11.01 -16.47
CA MET A 109 -10.92 -9.94 -17.00
C MET A 109 -10.51 -9.46 -18.39
N MET A 110 -9.22 -9.44 -18.69
CA MET A 110 -8.65 -9.00 -19.97
C MET A 110 -8.56 -10.13 -21.00
N GLN A 111 -8.77 -11.39 -20.59
CA GLN A 111 -9.03 -12.44 -21.56
C GLN A 111 -10.28 -12.03 -22.35
N PRO A 112 -10.19 -11.92 -23.68
CA PRO A 112 -11.39 -11.79 -24.50
C PRO A 112 -12.24 -12.97 -24.11
N GLN A 113 -13.42 -12.72 -23.51
CA GLN A 113 -14.41 -13.77 -23.45
C GLN A 113 -14.56 -14.22 -24.89
N LYS A 114 -14.13 -15.45 -25.20
CA LYS A 114 -14.44 -16.12 -26.47
C LYS A 114 -15.91 -16.45 -26.38
N SER A 115 -16.69 -15.38 -26.39
CA SER A 115 -18.09 -15.39 -26.35
C SER A 115 -18.43 -15.76 -27.77
N THR A 116 -18.67 -17.04 -27.99
CA THR A 116 -19.82 -17.42 -28.78
C THR A 116 -21.05 -16.87 -28.06
N ARG A 117 -21.15 -15.53 -27.91
CA ARG A 117 -22.38 -14.85 -27.54
C ARG A 117 -23.24 -15.14 -28.73
N GLU A 118 -24.08 -16.15 -28.61
CA GLU A 118 -25.22 -16.29 -29.49
C GLU A 118 -25.92 -14.95 -29.44
N LEU A 119 -25.74 -14.17 -30.50
CA LEU A 119 -26.37 -12.88 -30.60
C LEU A 119 -27.85 -13.14 -30.85
N PHE A 120 -28.70 -12.48 -30.07
CA PHE A 120 -30.13 -12.71 -30.08
C PHE A 120 -30.77 -11.81 -31.14
N LYS A 121 -31.29 -12.38 -32.23
CA LYS A 121 -31.94 -11.63 -33.31
C LYS A 121 -33.45 -11.60 -33.09
N CYS A 122 -34.06 -10.42 -33.20
CA CYS A 122 -35.51 -10.25 -33.27
C CYS A 122 -36.01 -10.69 -34.66
N GLU A 123 -37.00 -11.56 -34.72
CA GLU A 123 -37.54 -12.05 -36.01
C GLU A 123 -38.42 -11.00 -36.71
N GLU A 124 -39.11 -10.15 -35.94
CA GLU A 124 -40.04 -9.16 -36.49
C GLU A 124 -39.35 -7.95 -37.13
N CYS A 125 -38.19 -7.53 -36.62
CA CYS A 125 -37.46 -6.37 -37.16
C CYS A 125 -35.96 -6.61 -37.42
N SER A 126 -35.49 -7.86 -37.30
CA SER A 126 -34.11 -8.27 -37.55
C SER A 126 -33.03 -7.55 -36.71
N LYS A 127 -33.40 -6.84 -35.64
CA LYS A 127 -32.44 -6.23 -34.70
C LYS A 127 -31.72 -7.28 -33.88
N ILE A 128 -30.42 -7.06 -33.65
CA ILE A 128 -29.53 -8.00 -32.96
C ILE A 128 -29.16 -7.44 -31.58
N PHE A 129 -29.26 -8.29 -30.57
CA PHE A 129 -29.04 -7.96 -29.16
C PHE A 129 -27.94 -8.83 -28.56
N LEU A 130 -27.21 -8.26 -27.61
CA LEU A 130 -26.09 -8.93 -26.94
C LEU A 130 -26.55 -9.90 -25.83
N HIS A 131 -27.79 -9.76 -25.37
CA HIS A 131 -28.35 -10.53 -24.26
C HIS A 131 -29.86 -10.75 -24.46
N SER A 132 -30.37 -11.91 -24.02
CA SER A 132 -31.78 -12.30 -24.17
C SER A 132 -32.74 -11.34 -23.47
N PHE A 133 -32.35 -10.78 -22.32
CA PHE A 133 -33.13 -9.77 -21.61
C PHE A 133 -33.46 -8.54 -22.47
N PHE A 134 -32.47 -8.05 -23.23
CA PHE A 134 -32.67 -6.88 -24.10
C PHE A 134 -33.57 -7.19 -25.30
N LEU A 135 -33.54 -8.42 -25.81
CA LEU A 135 -34.46 -8.86 -26.84
C LEU A 135 -35.90 -8.93 -26.30
N ALA A 136 -36.10 -9.50 -25.10
CA ALA A 136 -37.43 -9.61 -24.49
C ALA A 136 -38.06 -8.22 -24.22
N ASP A 137 -37.29 -7.29 -23.66
CA ASP A 137 -37.73 -5.90 -23.45
C ASP A 137 -38.05 -5.19 -24.78
N HIS A 138 -37.23 -5.43 -25.81
CA HIS A 138 -37.47 -4.90 -27.14
C HIS A 138 -38.79 -5.40 -27.74
N ILE A 139 -39.07 -6.71 -27.67
CA ILE A 139 -40.33 -7.29 -28.15
C ILE A 139 -41.50 -6.69 -27.37
N GLN A 140 -41.38 -6.59 -26.05
CA GLN A 140 -42.43 -6.04 -25.20
C GLN A 140 -42.72 -4.55 -25.45
N ARG A 141 -41.77 -3.75 -25.95
CA ARG A 141 -41.98 -2.32 -26.20
C ARG A 141 -42.35 -2.00 -27.65
N LYS A 142 -41.88 -2.81 -28.61
CA LYS A 142 -41.97 -2.48 -30.05
C LYS A 142 -42.83 -3.46 -30.84
N HIS A 143 -43.06 -4.66 -30.31
CA HIS A 143 -43.74 -5.77 -30.98
C HIS A 143 -44.91 -6.34 -30.16
N ARG A 144 -45.27 -5.69 -29.04
CA ARG A 144 -46.38 -6.08 -28.14
C ARG A 144 -47.75 -6.14 -28.82
N SER A 145 -47.86 -5.65 -30.05
CA SER A 145 -49.09 -5.70 -30.83
C SER A 145 -49.29 -7.01 -31.60
N SER A 146 -48.35 -7.96 -31.57
CA SER A 146 -48.40 -9.17 -32.43
C SER A 146 -48.26 -10.52 -31.73
N ASN A 147 -48.22 -10.60 -30.38
CA ASN A 147 -48.07 -11.90 -29.72
C ASN A 147 -48.99 -12.06 -28.50
N ILE A 148 -50.28 -12.27 -28.79
CA ILE A 148 -51.17 -13.05 -27.94
C ILE A 148 -51.28 -14.44 -28.57
N SER A 149 -50.33 -15.31 -28.25
CA SER A 149 -50.54 -16.76 -28.13
C SER A 149 -49.28 -17.37 -27.54
N ASN A 150 -49.45 -18.13 -26.46
CA ASN A 150 -48.46 -18.96 -25.75
C ASN A 150 -47.82 -18.31 -24.52
N MET A 151 -48.65 -17.90 -23.56
CA MET A 151 -48.35 -18.20 -22.17
C MET A 151 -49.05 -19.52 -21.81
N GLU A 152 -48.30 -20.62 -21.75
CA GLU A 152 -48.55 -21.73 -20.82
C GLU A 152 -47.30 -22.63 -20.70
N THR A 153 -46.75 -22.66 -19.48
CA THR A 153 -46.07 -23.75 -18.76
C THR A 153 -44.86 -24.49 -19.39
N ASP A 154 -43.66 -24.16 -18.87
CA ASP A 154 -42.44 -24.98 -18.68
C ASP A 154 -41.76 -25.77 -19.85
N PRO A 155 -40.42 -26.02 -19.78
CA PRO A 155 -39.51 -26.16 -20.92
C PRO A 155 -39.43 -27.60 -21.48
N PRO A 156 -39.13 -27.83 -22.78
CA PRO A 156 -37.73 -27.81 -23.25
C PRO A 156 -37.50 -27.37 -24.71
N LEU A 157 -36.26 -26.94 -24.98
CA LEU A 157 -35.52 -27.11 -26.25
C LEU A 157 -36.27 -26.87 -27.57
N ASN A 158 -36.11 -25.66 -28.12
CA ASN A 158 -35.62 -25.46 -29.49
C ASN A 158 -35.58 -23.95 -29.81
N LEU A 159 -34.49 -23.29 -29.43
CA LEU A 159 -34.07 -22.11 -30.18
C LEU A 159 -33.38 -22.64 -31.43
N THR A 160 -33.97 -22.43 -32.60
CA THR A 160 -33.27 -22.62 -33.86
C THR A 160 -32.10 -21.65 -33.93
N THR A 161 -30.93 -22.11 -33.52
CA THR A 161 -29.65 -21.42 -33.72
C THR A 161 -29.35 -21.44 -35.21
N THR A 162 -29.87 -20.47 -35.95
CA THR A 162 -29.48 -20.28 -37.35
C THR A 162 -28.05 -19.75 -37.38
N LYS A 163 -27.12 -20.69 -37.56
CA LYS A 163 -25.69 -20.46 -37.76
C LYS A 163 -25.51 -19.61 -39.02
N LEU A 164 -25.39 -18.29 -38.87
CA LEU A 164 -24.97 -17.43 -39.98
C LEU A 164 -23.52 -17.79 -40.33
N GLN A 165 -23.31 -18.43 -41.48
CA GLN A 165 -21.97 -18.66 -42.03
C GLN A 165 -21.34 -17.32 -42.44
N PRO A 166 -20.02 -17.13 -42.21
CA PRO A 166 -19.32 -15.95 -42.68
C PRO A 166 -19.19 -16.02 -44.21
N HIS A 167 -19.80 -15.07 -44.88
CA HIS A 167 -19.63 -14.85 -46.31
C HIS A 167 -18.19 -14.35 -46.54
N SER A 168 -17.48 -15.05 -47.41
CA SER A 168 -16.13 -14.74 -47.87
C SER A 168 -16.08 -13.36 -48.56
N PHE A 169 -15.20 -12.48 -48.08
CA PHE A 169 -14.85 -11.24 -48.76
C PHE A 169 -14.09 -11.56 -50.07
N PRO A 170 -14.34 -10.86 -51.20
CA PRO A 170 -13.56 -11.06 -52.42
C PRO A 170 -12.14 -10.52 -52.26
N SER A 171 -11.17 -11.27 -52.78
CA SER A 171 -9.75 -10.93 -52.81
C SER A 171 -9.49 -9.65 -53.63
N ALA A 172 -8.69 -8.74 -53.06
CA ALA A 172 -8.18 -7.56 -53.75
C ALA A 172 -7.09 -8.00 -54.75
N SER A 173 -7.50 -8.25 -55.99
CA SER A 173 -6.58 -8.57 -57.09
C SER A 173 -7.17 -8.11 -58.41
N ASN A 174 -7.43 -6.80 -58.55
CA ASN A 174 -7.50 -6.10 -59.84
C ASN A 174 -7.76 -4.61 -59.63
N TRP A 175 -6.67 -3.85 -59.44
CA TRP A 175 -6.64 -2.44 -59.81
C TRP A 175 -5.49 -2.29 -60.82
N LYS A 176 -5.86 -2.20 -62.10
CA LYS A 176 -5.07 -1.59 -63.16
C LYS A 176 -5.77 -0.31 -63.56
#